data_AF-A0A7W1JAX6-F1
#
_entry.id   AF-A0A7W1JAX6-F1
#
_cell.length_a   1.000
_cell.length_b   1.000
_cell.length_c   1.000
_cell.angle_alpha   90.00
_cell.angle_beta   90.00
_cell.angle_gamma   90.00
#
_symmetry.space_group_name_H-M   'P 1'
#
loop_
_entity.id
_entity.type
_entity.pdbx_description
1 polymer ?
#
loop_
_entity_poly.entity_id
_entity_poly.type
_entity_poly.pdbx_seq_one_letter_code
_entity_poly.pdbx_strand_id
1 'polypeptide(L)'
;MIALTVGMTAENTDKSSDRHPDPKLESEQLQSASRGLVVATSTIVGSVLTGLGIGYLIDRAAGTSPRWTVAMLVLFVAGGLYAMIRGSIK
;
A
#
# COMPACT_ATOMS: atom_id res chain seq x y z
N MET A 1 5.52 12.25 71.07
CA MET A 1 6.70 12.64 70.27
C MET A 1 6.51 11.95 68.91
N ILE A 2 5.92 12.61 67.88
CA ILE A 2 6.50 13.60 66.94
C ILE A 2 7.73 12.99 66.23
N ALA A 3 7.85 12.78 64.91
CA ALA A 3 7.37 13.49 63.71
C ALA A 3 7.03 12.46 62.57
N LEU A 4 5.98 12.60 61.75
CA LEU A 4 5.87 13.46 60.55
C LEU A 4 7.12 13.47 59.64
N THR A 5 7.09 12.66 58.58
CA THR A 5 7.71 13.01 57.29
C THR A 5 6.73 12.60 56.19
N VAL A 6 5.69 13.43 56.08
CA VAL A 6 5.05 13.74 54.82
C VAL A 6 6.06 14.59 54.04
N GLY A 7 6.46 14.16 52.85
CA GLY A 7 7.31 14.99 51.99
C GLY A 7 8.15 14.21 51.00
N MET A 8 7.51 13.69 49.95
CA MET A 8 7.95 13.83 48.56
C MET A 8 6.96 13.04 47.68
N THR A 9 5.82 13.65 47.35
CA THR A 9 5.61 14.29 46.02
C THR A 9 5.77 13.25 44.92
N ALA A 10 4.72 12.51 44.57
CA ALA A 10 3.66 13.03 43.70
C ALA A 10 4.22 13.78 42.50
N GLU A 11 4.95 13.08 41.62
CA GLU A 11 5.09 13.49 40.21
C GLU A 11 5.54 12.30 39.36
N ASN A 12 4.75 11.23 39.34
CA ASN A 12 4.66 10.41 38.13
C ASN A 12 3.35 10.82 37.44
N THR A 13 3.28 12.11 37.13
CA THR A 13 2.37 12.68 36.16
C THR A 13 2.67 11.97 34.86
N ASP A 14 1.87 10.94 34.59
CA ASP A 14 0.95 11.00 33.48
C ASP A 14 1.43 11.91 32.33
N LYS A 15 2.53 11.52 31.68
CA LYS A 15 2.94 12.09 30.40
C LYS A 15 2.14 11.40 29.30
N SER A 16 0.82 11.34 29.46
CA SER A 16 -0.12 10.85 28.43
C SER A 16 -0.94 11.96 27.79
N SER A 17 -0.62 13.24 28.04
CA SER A 17 -1.33 14.37 27.46
C SER A 17 -0.36 15.43 26.93
N ASP A 18 0.28 15.13 25.78
CA ASP A 18 0.66 16.08 24.72
C ASP A 18 1.31 15.30 23.56
N ARG A 19 0.65 14.24 23.09
CA ARG A 19 0.93 13.72 21.74
C ARG A 19 0.23 14.63 20.75
N HIS A 20 0.75 15.85 20.58
CA HIS A 20 0.49 16.54 19.33
C HIS A 20 1.13 15.66 18.26
N PRO A 21 0.36 15.06 17.32
CA PRO A 21 0.97 14.33 16.22
C PRO A 21 1.94 15.31 15.55
N ASP A 22 3.21 14.94 15.53
CA ASP A 22 4.24 15.75 14.88
C ASP A 22 3.83 15.82 13.40
N PRO A 23 3.42 16.99 12.88
CA PRO A 23 2.80 17.10 11.55
C PRO A 23 3.73 16.59 10.44
N LYS A 24 5.04 16.53 10.73
CA LYS A 24 6.05 15.97 9.85
C LYS A 24 5.96 14.44 9.72
N LEU A 25 5.65 13.72 10.80
CA LEU A 25 5.48 12.27 10.78
C LEU A 25 4.18 11.86 10.05
N GLU A 26 3.11 12.62 10.26
CA GLU A 26 1.82 12.36 9.60
C GLU A 26 1.92 12.63 8.09
N SER A 27 2.57 13.72 7.69
CA SER A 27 2.80 14.03 6.26
C SER A 27 3.71 13.01 5.58
N GLU A 28 4.78 12.51 6.23
CA GLU A 28 5.63 11.45 5.65
C GLU A 28 4.91 10.10 5.53
N GLN A 29 4.05 9.75 6.51
CA GLN A 29 3.21 8.54 6.42
C GLN A 29 2.18 8.64 5.30
N LEU A 30 1.50 9.78 5.17
CA LEU A 30 0.57 10.05 4.07
C LEU A 30 1.28 10.03 2.71
N GLN A 31 2.50 10.59 2.63
CA GLN A 31 3.29 10.61 1.40
C GLN A 31 3.80 9.21 1.02
N SER A 32 4.15 8.38 2.01
CA SER A 32 4.57 7.00 1.79
C SER A 32 3.39 6.10 1.39
N ALA A 33 2.24 6.27 2.05
CA ALA A 33 1.01 5.55 1.73
C ALA A 33 0.50 5.90 0.31
N SER A 34 0.52 7.20 -0.05
CA SER A 34 0.11 7.65 -1.39
C SER A 34 1.07 7.16 -2.48
N ARG A 35 2.38 7.14 -2.24
CA ARG A 35 3.35 6.53 -3.17
C ARG A 35 3.09 5.03 -3.36
N GLY A 36 2.88 4.30 -2.26
CA GLY A 36 2.52 2.88 -2.31
C GLY A 36 1.25 2.62 -3.13
N LEU A 37 0.21 3.43 -2.91
CA LEU A 37 -1.06 3.34 -3.64
C LEU A 37 -0.91 3.67 -5.14
N VAL A 38 -0.12 4.69 -5.49
CA VAL A 38 0.12 5.07 -6.88
C VAL A 38 0.86 3.96 -7.62
N VAL A 39 1.90 3.37 -7.01
CA VAL A 39 2.67 2.26 -7.61
C VAL A 39 1.79 1.02 -7.76
N ALA A 40 1.01 0.69 -6.73
CA ALA A 40 0.02 -0.37 -6.74
C ALA A 40 -0.96 -0.23 -7.92
N THR A 41 -1.56 0.95 -8.05
CA THR A 41 -2.57 1.24 -9.06
C THR A 41 -1.96 1.23 -10.47
N SER A 42 -0.80 1.86 -10.66
CA SER A 42 -0.14 1.90 -11.98
C SER A 42 0.30 0.51 -12.44
N THR A 43 0.72 -0.36 -11.51
CA THR A 43 1.10 -1.75 -11.81
C THR A 43 -0.10 -2.56 -12.28
N ILE A 44 -1.24 -2.49 -11.57
CA ILE A 44 -2.47 -3.19 -11.95
C ILE A 44 -2.98 -2.69 -13.30
N VAL A 45 -3.10 -1.37 -13.47
CA VAL A 45 -3.59 -0.75 -14.70
C VAL A 45 -2.68 -1.09 -15.89
N GLY A 46 -1.36 -0.99 -15.70
CA GLY A 46 -0.38 -1.38 -16.72
C GLY A 46 -0.54 -2.84 -17.12
N SER A 47 -0.66 -3.74 -16.13
CA SER A 47 -0.83 -5.18 -16.39
C SER A 47 -2.12 -5.47 -17.17
N VAL A 48 -3.24 -4.86 -16.79
CA VAL A 48 -4.53 -5.00 -17.49
C VAL A 48 -4.43 -4.51 -18.94
N LEU A 49 -3.88 -3.31 -19.14
CA LEU A 49 -3.73 -2.72 -20.47
C LEU A 49 -2.79 -3.55 -21.35
N THR A 50 -1.69 -4.06 -20.80
CA THR A 50 -0.78 -4.94 -21.52
C THR A 50 -1.44 -6.26 -21.89
N GLY A 51 -2.16 -6.90 -20.96
CA GLY A 51 -2.89 -8.15 -21.22
C GLY A 51 -3.97 -8.00 -22.31
N LEU A 52 -4.78 -6.93 -22.21
CA LEU A 52 -5.78 -6.58 -23.23
C LEU A 52 -5.13 -6.27 -24.58
N GLY A 53 -4.08 -5.44 -24.60
CA GLY A 53 -3.43 -5.03 -25.84
C GLY A 53 -2.78 -6.20 -26.58
N ILE A 54 -1.95 -6.97 -25.89
CA ILE A 54 -1.26 -8.13 -26.48
C ILE A 54 -2.27 -9.19 -26.91
N GLY A 55 -3.22 -9.53 -26.03
CA GLY A 55 -4.19 -10.56 -26.35
C GLY A 55 -5.15 -10.18 -27.48
N TYR A 56 -5.54 -8.90 -27.57
CA TYR A 56 -6.34 -8.40 -28.69
C TYR A 56 -5.57 -8.45 -30.01
N LEU A 57 -4.29 -8.07 -30.01
CA LEU A 57 -3.44 -8.15 -31.19
C LEU A 57 -3.30 -9.59 -31.69
N ILE A 58 -3.15 -10.56 -30.77
CA ILE A 58 -3.09 -11.98 -31.11
C ILE A 58 -4.41 -12.46 -31.70
N ASP A 59 -5.54 -12.18 -31.05
CA ASP A 59 -6.85 -12.62 -31.53
C ASP A 59 -7.17 -11.99 -32.91
N ARG A 60 -6.80 -10.72 -33.11
CA ARG A 60 -6.97 -10.02 -34.39
C ARG A 60 -6.09 -10.59 -35.50
N ALA A 61 -4.85 -10.97 -35.19
CA ALA A 61 -3.94 -11.57 -36.17
C ALA A 61 -4.34 -13.01 -36.52
N ALA A 62 -4.85 -13.76 -35.55
CA ALA A 62 -5.28 -15.16 -35.74
C ALA A 62 -6.70 -15.29 -36.30
N GLY A 63 -7.48 -14.20 -36.37
CA GLY A 63 -8.90 -14.23 -36.76
C GLY A 63 -9.77 -15.04 -35.81
N THR A 64 -9.32 -15.22 -34.56
CA THR A 64 -9.98 -16.05 -33.56
C THR A 64 -10.94 -15.26 -32.70
N SER A 65 -11.96 -15.93 -32.16
CA SER A 65 -12.75 -15.42 -31.01
C SER A 65 -11.82 -15.02 -29.85
N PRO A 66 -12.22 -14.14 -28.91
CA PRO A 66 -11.34 -13.42 -27.98
C PRO A 66 -10.76 -14.29 -26.85
N ARG A 67 -10.17 -15.43 -27.20
CA ARG A 67 -9.66 -16.44 -26.27
C ARG A 67 -8.28 -16.04 -25.78
N TRP A 68 -7.43 -15.51 -26.66
CA TRP A 68 -6.09 -15.06 -26.28
C TRP A 68 -6.13 -13.78 -25.46
N THR A 69 -7.08 -12.88 -25.74
CA THR A 69 -7.37 -11.69 -24.93
C THR A 69 -7.69 -12.09 -23.50
N VAL A 70 -8.61 -13.03 -23.29
CA VAL A 70 -8.97 -13.48 -21.95
C VAL A 70 -7.79 -14.18 -21.26
N ALA A 71 -7.08 -15.07 -21.96
CA ALA A 71 -5.93 -15.78 -21.39
C ALA A 71 -4.80 -14.83 -20.97
N MET A 72 -4.43 -13.88 -21.84
CA MET A 72 -3.39 -12.89 -21.55
C MET A 72 -3.83 -11.92 -20.46
N LEU A 73 -5.10 -11.51 -20.45
CA LEU A 73 -5.62 -10.64 -19.39
C LEU A 73 -5.49 -11.31 -18.02
N VAL A 74 -5.91 -12.57 -17.89
CA VAL A 74 -5.78 -13.32 -16.63
C VAL A 74 -4.31 -13.46 -16.23
N LEU A 75 -3.43 -13.81 -17.18
CA LEU A 75 -2.00 -13.99 -16.92
C LEU A 75 -1.32 -12.71 -16.42
N PHE A 76 -1.56 -11.58 -17.10
CA PHE A 76 -0.95 -10.31 -16.74
C PHE A 76 -1.55 -9.75 -15.45
N VAL A 77 -2.85 -9.86 -15.23
CA VAL A 77 -3.48 -9.46 -13.96
C VAL A 77 -2.90 -10.27 -12.80
N ALA A 78 -2.79 -11.60 -12.95
CA ALA A 78 -2.19 -12.45 -11.92
C ALA A 78 -0.71 -12.10 -11.66
N GLY A 79 0.06 -11.84 -12.72
CA GLY A 79 1.45 -11.39 -12.62
C GLY A 79 1.60 -10.04 -11.93
N GLY A 80 0.73 -9.07 -12.26
CA GLY A 80 0.69 -7.74 -11.64
C GLY A 80 0.33 -7.82 -10.15
N LEU A 81 -0.65 -8.66 -9.80
CA LEU A 81 -1.03 -8.90 -8.41
C LEU A 81 0.09 -9.58 -7.62
N TYR A 82 0.76 -10.56 -8.22
CA TYR A 82 1.93 -11.20 -7.61
C TYR A 82 3.07 -10.18 -7.38
N ALA A 83 3.37 -9.33 -8.35
CA ALA A 83 4.39 -8.29 -8.23
C ALA A 83 4.05 -7.28 -7.12
N MET A 84 2.77 -6.91 -7.00
CA MET A 84 2.26 -6.05 -5.94
C MET A 84 2.47 -6.67 -4.56
N ILE A 85 1.99 -7.90 -4.36
CA ILE A 85 2.12 -8.63 -3.07
C ILE A 85 3.60 -8.81 -2.71
N ARG A 86 4.42 -9.21 -3.67
CA ARG A 86 5.87 -9.38 -3.47
C ARG A 86 6.56 -8.06 -3.12
N GLY A 87 6.11 -6.94 -3.68
CA GLY A 87 6.61 -5.61 -3.38
C GLY A 87 6.22 -5.13 -1.98
N SER A 88 5.10 -5.60 -1.44
CA SER A 88 4.61 -5.25 -0.10
C SER A 88 5.23 -6.05 1.05
N ILE A 89 5.84 -7.21 0.79
CA ILE A 89 6.44 -8.10 1.81
C ILE A 89 7.95 -7.83 2.01
N LYS A 90 8.47 -6.74 1.44
CA LYS A 90 9.89 -6.37 1.52
C LYS A 90 10.13 -5.26 2.53
#